data_AF-A0A157SS02-F1
#
_entry.id   AF-A0A157SS02-F1
#
_cell.length_a   1.000
_cell.length_b   1.000
_cell.length_c   1.000
_cell.angle_alpha   90.00
_cell.angle_beta   90.00
_cell.angle_gamma   90.00
#
_symmetry.space_group_name_H-M   'P 1'
#
loop_
_entity.id
_entity.type
_entity.pdbx_description
1 polymer ?
#
loop_
_entity_poly.entity_id
_entity_poly.type
_entity_poly.pdbx_seq_one_letter_code
_entity_poly.pdbx_strand_id
1 'polypeptide(L)'
;MKALKISLSCALGGAALFGLIGLATGGGKMAQGVMAATLGLLLGLIAAPEFEPNAFRHAALYQTSCGAIAGFMLAGWLSSSLSTAAMAAVIGGLLGWLAPMWVRHVQGP
;
A
#
# COMPACT_ATOMS: atom_id res chain seq x y z
N MET A 1 -18.84 -10.16 0.55
CA MET A 1 -18.91 -9.01 1.47
C MET A 1 -17.81 -8.99 2.54
N LYS A 2 -17.35 -10.15 3.07
CA LYS A 2 -16.25 -10.20 4.05
C LYS A 2 -14.95 -9.57 3.54
N ALA A 3 -14.47 -10.02 2.36
CA ALA A 3 -13.28 -9.47 1.70
C ALA A 3 -13.27 -7.93 1.63
N LEU A 4 -14.38 -7.34 1.18
CA LEU A 4 -14.52 -5.88 1.05
C LEU A 4 -14.39 -5.17 2.40
N LYS A 5 -15.01 -5.69 3.46
CA LYS A 5 -14.95 -5.11 4.81
C LYS A 5 -13.53 -5.11 5.36
N ILE A 6 -12.80 -6.22 5.19
CA ILE A 6 -11.44 -6.39 5.67
C ILE A 6 -10.48 -5.48 4.91
N SER A 7 -10.59 -5.46 3.58
CA SER A 7 -9.87 -4.51 2.73
C SER A 7 -10.09 -3.08 3.18
N LEU A 8 -11.35 -2.68 3.46
CA LEU A 8 -11.65 -1.34 3.92
C LEU A 8 -11.03 -1.04 5.28
N SER A 9 -11.09 -1.98 6.23
CA SER A 9 -10.49 -1.78 7.55
C SER A 9 -8.97 -1.67 7.50
N CYS A 10 -8.29 -2.52 6.72
CA CYS A 10 -6.84 -2.45 6.58
C CYS A 10 -6.42 -1.20 5.80
N ALA A 11 -7.16 -0.84 4.74
CA ALA A 11 -6.96 0.39 3.97
C ALA A 11 -7.09 1.64 4.84
N LEU A 12 -8.18 1.75 5.60
CA LEU A 12 -8.41 2.89 6.48
C LEU A 12 -7.40 2.93 7.62
N GLY A 13 -7.06 1.78 8.21
CA GLY A 13 -6.04 1.67 9.23
C GLY A 13 -4.67 2.15 8.73
N GLY A 14 -4.23 1.65 7.57
CA GLY A 14 -2.99 2.06 6.93
C GLY A 14 -3.00 3.53 6.52
N ALA A 15 -4.10 4.02 5.94
CA ALA A 15 -4.23 5.42 5.54
C ALA A 15 -4.15 6.38 6.73
N ALA A 16 -4.82 6.04 7.84
CA ALA A 16 -4.77 6.83 9.06
C ALA A 16 -3.36 6.83 9.67
N LEU A 17 -2.72 5.66 9.79
CA LEU A 17 -1.37 5.52 10.37
C LEU A 17 -0.35 6.33 9.58
N PHE A 18 -0.22 6.06 8.28
CA PHE A 18 0.77 6.74 7.44
C PHE A 18 0.39 8.20 7.16
N GLY A 19 -0.90 8.52 7.09
CA GLY A 19 -1.37 9.90 6.94
C GLY A 19 -1.00 10.78 8.13
N LEU A 20 -1.21 10.28 9.36
CA LEU A 20 -0.80 10.98 10.59
C LEU A 20 0.72 11.13 10.67
N ILE A 21 1.48 10.08 10.34
CA ILE A 21 2.95 10.13 10.28
C ILE A 21 3.40 11.16 9.23
N GLY A 22 2.79 11.18 8.05
CA GLY A 22 3.10 12.12 6.98
C GLY A 22 2.79 13.57 7.35
N LEU A 23 1.70 13.82 8.09
CA LEU A 23 1.39 15.15 8.61
C LEU A 23 2.38 15.59 9.70
N ALA A 24 2.71 14.70 10.63
CA ALA A 24 3.64 14.98 11.73
C ALA A 24 5.06 15.25 11.23
N THR A 25 5.54 14.47 10.25
CA THR A 25 6.90 14.58 9.70
C THR A 25 7.01 15.61 8.58
N GLY A 26 5.93 15.89 7.85
CA GLY A 26 5.89 16.84 6.74
C GLY A 26 5.77 18.32 7.14
N GLY A 27 5.97 18.65 8.42
CA GLY A 27 5.84 20.02 8.92
C GLY A 27 4.44 20.61 8.73
N GLY A 28 3.39 19.77 8.78
CA GLY A 28 1.99 20.20 8.63
C GLY A 28 1.55 20.46 7.19
N LYS A 29 2.36 20.19 6.16
CA LYS A 29 1.95 20.31 4.76
C LYS A 29 0.93 19.23 4.42
N MET A 30 -0.31 19.64 4.14
CA MET A 30 -1.40 18.71 3.78
C MET A 30 -1.04 17.79 2.60
N ALA A 31 -0.27 18.28 1.62
CA ALA A 31 0.16 17.48 0.48
C ALA A 31 0.94 16.21 0.89
N GLN A 32 1.85 16.31 1.86
CA GLN A 32 2.64 15.17 2.34
C GLN A 32 1.79 14.20 3.15
N GLY A 33 0.85 14.72 3.95
CA GLY A 33 -0.12 13.92 4.68
C GLY A 33 -1.04 13.09 3.79
N VAL A 34 -1.64 13.73 2.76
CA VAL A 34 -2.55 13.06 1.80
C VAL A 34 -1.81 11.99 1.00
N MET A 35 -0.57 12.28 0.62
CA MET A 35 0.30 11.35 -0.09
C MET A 35 0.67 10.13 0.76
N ALA A 36 1.10 10.37 2.00
CA ALA A 36 1.40 9.28 2.92
C ALA A 36 0.15 8.46 3.26
N ALA A 37 -1.03 9.10 3.38
CA ALA A 37 -2.30 8.42 3.56
C ALA A 37 -2.65 7.53 2.36
N THR A 38 -2.43 8.02 1.13
CA THR A 38 -2.69 7.23 -0.09
C THR A 38 -1.76 6.01 -0.19
N LEU A 39 -0.47 6.18 0.15
CA LEU A 39 0.48 5.06 0.20
C LEU A 39 0.13 4.07 1.32
N GLY A 40 -0.26 4.58 2.50
CA GLY A 40 -0.73 3.77 3.62
C GLY A 40 -2.00 2.99 3.29
N LEU A 41 -2.90 3.58 2.51
CA LEU A 41 -4.09 2.93 2.00
C LEU A 41 -3.72 1.71 1.15
N LEU A 42 -2.82 1.91 0.18
CA LEU A 42 -2.37 0.84 -0.72
C LEU A 42 -1.60 -0.25 0.02
N LEU A 43 -0.78 0.10 1.01
CA LEU A 43 -0.13 -0.86 1.90
C LEU A 43 -1.15 -1.65 2.74
N GLY A 44 -2.17 -0.97 3.26
CA GLY A 44 -3.29 -1.62 3.95
C GLY A 44 -4.04 -2.61 3.05
N LEU A 45 -4.24 -2.26 1.78
CA LEU A 45 -4.81 -3.17 0.79
C LEU A 45 -3.91 -4.37 0.48
N ILE A 46 -2.59 -4.19 0.47
CA ILE A 46 -1.62 -5.29 0.30
C ILE A 46 -1.66 -6.26 1.49
N ALA A 47 -1.89 -5.75 2.71
CA ALA A 47 -1.98 -6.57 3.91
C ALA A 47 -3.32 -7.31 4.07
N ALA A 48 -4.41 -6.79 3.49
CA ALA A 48 -5.77 -7.36 3.65
C ALA A 48 -5.91 -8.86 3.30
N PRO A 49 -5.30 -9.39 2.22
CA PRO A 49 -5.39 -10.81 1.89
C PRO A 49 -4.65 -11.73 2.85
N GLU A 50 -3.68 -11.22 3.62
CA GLU A 50 -2.96 -12.03 4.61
C GLU A 50 -3.75 -12.19 5.90
N PHE A 51 -4.56 -11.20 6.28
CA PHE A 51 -5.45 -11.31 7.44
C PHE A 51 -6.59 -12.31 7.22
N GLU A 52 -7.09 -12.44 5.98
CA GLU A 52 -8.14 -13.40 5.66
C GLU A 52 -7.96 -14.02 4.27
N PRO A 53 -7.02 -14.98 4.12
CA PRO A 53 -6.66 -15.57 2.81
C PRO A 53 -7.82 -16.32 2.15
N ASN A 54 -8.73 -16.89 2.96
CA ASN A 54 -9.93 -17.60 2.47
C ASN A 54 -10.96 -16.68 1.80
N ALA A 55 -10.85 -15.36 1.97
CA ALA A 55 -11.76 -14.40 1.36
C ALA A 55 -11.34 -13.98 -0.06
N PHE A 56 -10.10 -14.28 -0.48
CA PHE A 56 -9.52 -13.83 -1.76
C PHE A 56 -9.12 -15.01 -2.66
N ARG A 57 -9.82 -15.17 -3.79
CA ARG A 57 -9.50 -16.23 -4.77
C ARG A 57 -8.15 -16.02 -5.49
N HIS A 58 -7.73 -14.77 -5.66
CA HIS A 58 -6.46 -14.41 -6.32
C HIS A 58 -5.72 -13.31 -5.53
N ALA A 59 -5.30 -13.62 -4.29
CA ALA A 59 -4.60 -12.69 -3.40
C ALA A 59 -3.36 -12.05 -4.05
N ALA A 60 -2.55 -12.85 -4.75
CA ALA A 60 -1.31 -12.38 -5.37
C ALA A 60 -1.55 -11.30 -6.45
N LEU A 61 -2.57 -11.45 -7.30
CA LEU A 61 -2.92 -10.44 -8.32
C LEU A 61 -3.41 -9.13 -7.67
N TYR A 62 -4.14 -9.24 -6.57
CA TYR A 62 -4.62 -8.08 -5.81
C TYR A 62 -3.46 -7.30 -5.18
N GLN A 63 -2.53 -8.00 -4.52
CA GLN A 63 -1.37 -7.38 -3.89
C GLN A 63 -0.40 -6.78 -4.93
N THR A 64 -0.21 -7.46 -6.07
CA THR A 64 0.65 -6.98 -7.16
C THR A 64 0.11 -5.70 -7.80
N SER A 65 -1.20 -5.64 -8.05
CA SER A 65 -1.82 -4.43 -8.62
C SER A 65 -1.75 -3.25 -7.63
N CYS A 66 -2.04 -3.48 -6.36
CA CYS A 66 -1.91 -2.45 -5.32
C CYS A 66 -0.46 -1.98 -5.16
N GLY A 67 0.50 -2.91 -5.16
CA GLY A 67 1.93 -2.60 -5.08
C GLY A 67 2.44 -1.82 -6.29
N ALA A 68 1.99 -2.18 -7.50
CA ALA A 68 2.38 -1.47 -8.70
C ALA A 68 1.87 -0.02 -8.73
N ILE A 69 0.61 0.18 -8.31
CA ILE A 69 0.03 1.52 -8.17
C ILE A 69 0.80 2.32 -7.11
N ALA A 70 1.12 1.72 -5.97
CA ALA A 70 1.86 2.38 -4.90
C ALA A 70 3.26 2.82 -5.36
N GLY A 71 3.98 1.94 -6.04
CA GLY A 71 5.30 2.24 -6.59
C GLY A 71 5.27 3.35 -7.64
N PHE A 72 4.28 3.31 -8.55
CA PHE A 72 4.09 4.37 -9.55
C PHE A 72 3.81 5.73 -8.90
N MET A 73 2.89 5.78 -7.94
CA MET A 73 2.52 7.02 -7.24
C MET A 73 3.68 7.59 -6.42
N LEU A 74 4.44 6.72 -5.74
CA LEU A 74 5.61 7.13 -4.96
C LEU A 74 6.69 7.75 -5.86
N ALA A 75 7.04 7.08 -6.95
CA ALA A 75 8.08 7.57 -7.85
C ALA A 75 7.63 8.78 -8.66
N GLY A 76 6.35 8.86 -9.06
CA GLY A 76 5.79 10.06 -9.69
C GLY A 76 5.80 11.28 -8.76
N TRP A 77 5.83 11.07 -7.45
CA TRP A 77 5.99 12.15 -6.48
C TRP A 77 7.45 12.55 -6.26
N LEU A 78 8.35 11.58 -6.18
CA LEU A 78 9.78 11.83 -5.95
C LEU A 78 10.52 12.29 -7.22
N SER A 79 10.00 11.96 -8.40
CA SER A 79 10.65 12.16 -9.70
C SER A 79 9.62 12.49 -10.78
N SER A 80 9.99 13.40 -11.67
CA SER A 80 9.18 13.75 -12.86
C SER A 80 9.42 12.81 -14.05
N SER A 81 10.35 11.85 -13.94
CA SER A 81 10.67 10.94 -15.04
C SER A 81 9.69 9.77 -15.10
N LEU A 82 8.95 9.67 -16.20
CA LEU A 82 8.03 8.56 -16.48
C LEU A 82 8.74 7.20 -16.45
N SER A 83 10.00 7.13 -16.91
CA SER A 83 10.80 5.91 -16.85
C SER A 83 11.04 5.45 -15.43
N THR A 84 11.31 6.39 -14.50
CA THR A 84 11.48 6.06 -13.07
C THR A 84 10.16 5.62 -12.43
N ALA A 85 9.04 6.24 -12.80
CA ALA A 85 7.72 5.85 -12.32
C ALA A 85 7.30 4.46 -12.81
N ALA A 86 7.56 4.14 -14.07
CA ALA A 86 7.30 2.81 -14.64
C ALA A 86 8.15 1.73 -13.96
N MET A 87 9.44 1.99 -13.73
CA MET A 87 10.32 1.04 -13.03
C MET A 87 9.90 0.84 -11.57
N ALA A 88 9.53 1.91 -10.88
CA ALA A 88 9.00 1.81 -9.53
C ALA A 88 7.66 1.06 -9.47
N ALA A 89 6.82 1.16 -10.50
CA ALA A 89 5.60 0.36 -10.61
C ALA A 89 5.92 -1.14 -10.74
N VAL A 90 6.92 -1.51 -11.53
CA VAL A 90 7.36 -2.91 -11.65
C VAL A 90 7.91 -3.42 -10.31
N ILE A 91 8.78 -2.63 -9.66
CA ILE A 91 9.34 -2.98 -8.34
C ILE A 91 8.25 -3.07 -7.29
N GLY A 92 7.34 -2.10 -7.23
CA GLY A 92 6.20 -2.10 -6.31
C GLY A 92 5.27 -3.30 -6.54
N GLY A 93 5.04 -3.67 -7.80
CA GLY A 93 4.30 -4.87 -8.16
C GLY A 93 4.98 -6.14 -7.66
N LEU A 94 6.29 -6.27 -7.86
CA LEU A 94 7.08 -7.39 -7.33
C LEU A 94 7.04 -7.46 -5.80
N LEU A 95 7.15 -6.32 -5.11
CA LEU A 95 7.02 -6.25 -3.65
C LEU A 95 5.62 -6.65 -3.18
N GLY A 96 4.58 -6.26 -3.92
CA GLY A 96 3.21 -6.69 -3.70
C GLY A 96 3.03 -8.19 -3.93
N TRP A 97 3.60 -8.75 -4.99
CA TRP A 97 3.60 -10.20 -5.24
C TRP A 97 4.31 -10.98 -4.11
N LEU A 98 5.39 -10.42 -3.57
CA LEU A 98 6.13 -10.98 -2.45
C LEU A 98 5.48 -10.74 -1.09
N ALA A 99 4.37 -9.98 -1.01
CA ALA A 99 3.64 -9.69 0.22
C ALA A 99 3.39 -10.91 1.12
N PRO A 100 2.98 -12.08 0.60
CA PRO A 100 2.77 -13.26 1.44
C PRO A 100 4.04 -13.74 2.15
N MET A 101 5.22 -13.44 1.61
CA MET A 101 6.49 -13.85 2.22
C MET A 101 6.91 -12.94 3.37
N TRP A 102 6.68 -11.63 3.28
CA TRP A 102 7.12 -10.69 4.32
C TRP A 102 6.00 -10.28 5.28
N VAL A 103 4.77 -10.07 4.82
CA VAL A 103 3.65 -9.66 5.67
C VAL A 103 3.30 -10.72 6.71
N ARG A 104 3.47 -12.01 6.41
CA ARG A 104 3.29 -13.09 7.40
C ARG A 104 4.27 -13.06 8.56
N HIS A 105 5.43 -12.45 8.36
CA HIS A 105 6.44 -12.28 9.40
C HIS A 105 6.23 -10.98 10.19
N VAL A 106 5.38 -10.08 9.70
CA VAL A 106 4.96 -8.88 10.44
C VAL A 106 3.95 -9.32 11.51
N GLN A 107 4.48 -9.72 12.66
CA GLN A 107 3.68 -9.95 13.85
C GLN A 107 3.28 -8.59 14.42
N GLY A 108 1.98 -8.30 14.39
CA GLY A 108 1.41 -7.24 15.23
C GLY A 108 1.47 -7.66 16.70
N PRO A 109 1.61 -6.71 17.64
CA PRO A 109 1.47 -7.00 19.06
C PRO A 109 0.09 -7.55 19.42
#